data_AF-A0A076HDH9-F1
#
_entry.id   AF-A0A076HDH9-F1
#
_cell.length_a   1.000
_cell.length_b   1.000
_cell.length_c   1.000
_cell.angle_alpha   90.00
_cell.angle_beta   90.00
_cell.angle_gamma   90.00
#
_symmetry.space_group_name_H-M   'P 1'
#
loop_
_entity.id
_entity.type
_entity.pdbx_description
1 polymer ?
#
loop_
_entity_poly.entity_id
_entity_poly.type
_entity_poly.pdbx_seq_one_letter_code
_entity_poly.pdbx_strand_id
1 'polypeptide(L)'
;MTHFEEWVHEPEAAKLLSVKQSTLRSMRRQRRLDPGTHWIYATGAIGGPVIYNIPSIREMQRRRTLEAVKSEDERREELLKRRSQTIESYRDNYRNQIIKEVQA
;
A
#
# COMPACT_ATOMS: atom_id res chain seq x y z
N MET A 1 -23.05 9.07 12.79
CA MET A 1 -23.34 7.72 12.29
C MET A 1 -22.58 6.74 13.15
N THR A 2 -23.27 6.01 14.04
CA THR A 2 -22.68 4.89 14.77
C THR A 2 -22.37 3.79 13.75
N HIS A 3 -21.11 3.67 13.34
CA HIS A 3 -20.66 2.50 12.62
C HIS A 3 -20.83 1.32 13.58
N PHE A 4 -21.85 0.50 13.36
CA PHE A 4 -21.92 -0.80 14.01
C PHE A 4 -20.62 -1.51 13.68
N GLU A 5 -19.84 -1.84 14.71
CA GLU A 5 -18.67 -2.69 14.56
C GLU A 5 -19.15 -4.05 14.06
N GLU A 6 -19.10 -4.22 12.74
CA GLU A 6 -19.52 -5.44 12.10
C GLU A 6 -18.39 -6.46 12.29
N TRP A 7 -18.47 -7.18 13.41
CA TRP A 7 -17.69 -8.37 13.68
C TRP A 7 -18.38 -9.57 13.05
N VAL A 8 -17.81 -10.11 11.98
CA VAL A 8 -18.44 -11.18 11.19
C VAL A 8 -17.51 -12.36 10.96
N HIS A 9 -18.09 -13.53 10.68
CA HIS A 9 -17.35 -14.74 10.38
C HIS A 9 -16.66 -14.69 9.02
N GLU A 10 -15.64 -15.52 8.86
CA GLU A 10 -14.74 -15.52 7.69
C GLU A 10 -15.43 -15.50 6.32
N PRO A 11 -16.49 -16.29 6.04
CA PRO A 11 -17.15 -16.26 4.74
C PRO A 11 -17.78 -14.91 4.41
N GLU A 12 -18.40 -14.28 5.40
CA GLU A 12 -19.05 -12.98 5.27
C GLU A 12 -18.01 -11.86 5.22
N ALA A 13 -16.99 -11.92 6.07
CA ALA A 13 -15.86 -10.99 6.02
C ALA A 13 -15.19 -10.98 4.64
N ALA A 14 -14.98 -12.16 4.06
CA ALA A 14 -14.41 -12.30 2.72
C ALA A 14 -15.29 -11.63 1.66
N LYS A 15 -16.62 -11.81 1.75
CA LYS A 15 -17.60 -11.16 0.86
C LYS A 15 -17.57 -9.63 1.01
N LEU A 16 -17.67 -9.11 2.24
CA LEU A 16 -17.71 -7.67 2.54
C LEU A 16 -16.42 -6.93 2.17
N LEU A 17 -15.28 -7.63 2.25
CA LEU A 17 -13.97 -7.11 1.86
C LEU A 17 -13.64 -7.41 0.39
N SER A 18 -14.52 -8.12 -0.33
CA SER A 18 -14.31 -8.54 -1.72
C SER A 18 -12.98 -9.29 -1.95
N VAL A 19 -12.64 -10.19 -1.03
CA VAL A 19 -11.46 -11.06 -1.10
C VAL A 19 -11.83 -12.53 -0.95
N LYS A 20 -10.91 -13.44 -1.30
CA LYS A 20 -11.09 -14.86 -1.00
C LYS A 20 -10.91 -15.10 0.50
N GLN A 21 -11.63 -16.08 1.07
CA GLN A 21 -11.41 -16.51 2.46
C GLN A 21 -9.96 -16.93 2.72
N SER A 22 -9.33 -17.62 1.75
CA SER A 22 -7.91 -17.98 1.82
C SER A 22 -7.00 -16.77 1.97
N THR A 23 -7.34 -15.64 1.34
CA THR A 23 -6.60 -14.37 1.49
C THR A 23 -6.68 -13.87 2.93
N LEU A 24 -7.86 -13.86 3.56
CA LEU A 24 -8.00 -13.47 4.98
C LEU A 24 -7.20 -14.39 5.90
N ARG A 25 -7.27 -15.71 5.70
CA ARG A 25 -6.47 -16.67 6.47
C ARG A 25 -4.97 -16.44 6.32
N SER A 26 -4.51 -16.19 5.09
CA SER A 26 -3.10 -15.88 4.82
C SER A 26 -2.68 -14.56 5.46
N MET A 27 -3.47 -13.50 5.33
CA MET A 27 -3.19 -12.21 5.96
C MET A 27 -3.10 -12.32 7.49
N ARG A 28 -3.99 -13.10 8.11
CA ARG A 28 -3.95 -13.40 9.55
C ARG A 28 -2.69 -14.17 9.94
N ARG A 29 -2.37 -15.26 9.24
CA ARG A 29 -1.16 -16.08 9.49
C ARG A 29 0.13 -15.28 9.32
N GLN A 30 0.17 -14.40 8.32
CA GLN A 30 1.29 -13.51 8.02
C GLN A 30 1.35 -12.27 8.94
N ARG A 31 0.51 -12.19 9.99
CA ARG A 31 0.44 -11.04 10.91
C ARG A 31 0.22 -9.70 10.22
N ARG A 32 -0.42 -9.70 9.05
CA ARG A 32 -0.85 -8.48 8.35
C ARG A 32 -2.12 -7.89 8.95
N LEU A 33 -2.84 -8.70 9.74
CA LEU A 33 -4.01 -8.36 10.53
C LEU A 33 -3.68 -8.52 12.02
N ASP A 34 -3.71 -7.41 12.74
CA ASP A 34 -3.46 -7.35 14.18
C ASP A 34 -4.58 -8.05 14.99
N PRO A 35 -4.24 -8.98 15.90
CA PRO A 35 -5.20 -9.62 16.80
C PRO A 35 -5.79 -8.61 17.78
N GLY A 36 -7.07 -8.76 18.16
CA GLY A 36 -7.76 -7.83 19.04
C GLY A 36 -8.30 -6.58 18.33
N THR A 37 -7.67 -6.16 17.23
CA THR A 37 -8.11 -5.02 16.42
C THR A 37 -8.88 -5.48 15.19
N HIS A 38 -8.24 -6.29 14.34
CA HIS A 38 -8.81 -6.70 13.06
C HIS A 38 -9.55 -8.03 13.14
N TRP A 39 -9.17 -8.89 14.09
CA TRP A 39 -9.78 -10.20 14.28
C TRP A 39 -9.64 -10.66 15.73
N ILE A 40 -10.58 -11.49 16.18
CA ILE A 40 -10.54 -12.15 17.48
C ILE A 40 -10.99 -13.61 17.36
N TYR A 41 -10.66 -14.41 18.37
CA TYR A 41 -11.34 -15.68 18.59
C TYR A 41 -12.73 -15.39 19.18
N ALA A 42 -13.78 -15.82 18.50
CA ALA A 42 -15.16 -15.55 18.90
C ALA A 42 -15.47 -16.08 20.31
N THR A 43 -14.81 -17.16 20.72
CA THR A 43 -14.95 -17.78 22.04
C THR A 43 -13.90 -17.32 23.05
N GLY A 44 -12.98 -16.44 22.65
CA GLY A 44 -11.80 -16.06 23.45
C GLY A 44 -10.73 -17.16 23.57
N ALA A 45 -11.00 -18.38 23.12
CA ALA A 45 -10.07 -19.50 23.20
C ALA A 45 -9.19 -19.61 21.94
N ILE A 46 -7.89 -19.85 22.16
CA ILE A 46 -6.94 -20.09 21.07
C ILE A 46 -7.38 -21.29 20.23
N GLY A 47 -7.39 -21.11 18.91
CA GLY A 47 -7.79 -22.15 17.96
C GLY A 47 -9.30 -22.24 17.70
N GLY A 48 -10.11 -21.45 18.41
CA GLY A 48 -11.56 -21.37 18.18
C GLY A 48 -11.96 -20.65 16.87
N PRO A 49 -13.28 -20.54 16.62
CA PRO A 49 -13.81 -19.77 15.50
C PRO A 49 -13.31 -18.33 15.51
N VAL A 50 -13.13 -17.75 14.32
CA VAL A 50 -12.59 -16.41 14.15
C VAL A 50 -13.65 -15.49 13.56
N ILE A 51 -13.71 -14.28 14.10
CA ILE A 51 -14.49 -13.17 13.56
C ILE A 51 -13.58 -11.98 13.26
N TYR A 52 -13.98 -11.17 12.29
CA TYR A 52 -13.20 -10.08 11.73
C TYR A 52 -13.96 -8.76 11.86
N ASN A 53 -13.26 -7.70 12.24
CA ASN A 53 -13.81 -6.34 12.32
C ASN A 53 -13.64 -5.65 10.96
N ILE A 54 -14.73 -5.53 10.21
CA ILE A 54 -14.71 -5.01 8.84
C ILE A 54 -14.30 -3.54 8.78
N PRO A 55 -14.83 -2.63 9.62
CA PRO A 55 -14.41 -1.23 9.63
C PRO A 55 -12.90 -1.06 9.85
N SER A 56 -12.32 -1.74 10.84
CA SER A 56 -10.89 -1.63 11.15
C SER A 56 -10.00 -2.14 10.01
N ILE A 57 -10.39 -3.25 9.36
CA ILE A 57 -9.63 -3.81 8.23
C ILE A 57 -9.68 -2.85 7.05
N ARG A 58 -10.84 -2.24 6.75
CA ARG A 58 -10.97 -1.24 5.68
C ARG A 58 -10.12 -0.02 5.95
N GLU A 59 -10.09 0.45 7.20
CA GLU A 59 -9.26 1.59 7.59
C GLU A 59 -7.76 1.29 7.43
N MET A 60 -7.32 0.11 7.86
CA MET A 60 -5.95 -0.35 7.65
C MET A 60 -5.61 -0.45 6.15
N GLN A 61 -6.51 -1.00 5.34
CA GLN A 61 -6.34 -1.08 3.88
C GLN A 61 -6.23 0.31 3.26
N ARG A 62 -7.13 1.23 3.64
CA ARG A 62 -7.11 2.63 3.19
C ARG A 62 -5.77 3.30 3.48
N ARG A 63 -5.28 3.19 4.72
CA ARG A 63 -3.98 3.76 5.12
C ARG A 63 -2.84 3.18 4.27
N ARG A 64 -2.77 1.85 4.14
CA ARG A 64 -1.71 1.20 3.33
C ARG A 64 -1.78 1.59 1.86
N THR A 65 -2.97 1.75 1.29
CA THR A 65 -3.14 2.23 -0.09
C THR A 65 -2.62 3.65 -0.25
N LEU A 66 -2.93 4.55 0.69
CA LEU A 66 -2.42 5.93 0.65
C LEU A 66 -0.89 5.97 0.73
N GLU A 67 -0.29 5.20 1.65
CA GLU A 67 1.16 5.09 1.78
C GLU A 67 1.81 4.54 0.50
N ALA A 68 1.22 3.49 -0.10
CA ALA A 68 1.73 2.90 -1.32
C ALA A 68 1.67 3.86 -2.51
N VAL A 69 0.54 4.55 -2.69
CA VAL A 69 0.38 5.54 -3.78
C VAL A 69 1.36 6.70 -3.59
N LYS A 70 1.48 7.23 -2.37
CA LYS A 70 2.43 8.31 -2.07
C LYS A 70 3.88 7.90 -2.38
N SER A 71 4.27 6.68 -1.97
CA SER A 71 5.62 6.18 -2.26
C SER A 71 5.88 6.01 -3.76
N GLU A 72 4.88 5.62 -4.55
CA GLU A 72 5.01 5.50 -6.00
C GLU A 72 5.11 6.88 -6.68
N ASP A 73 4.34 7.87 -6.21
CA ASP A 73 4.42 9.24 -6.72
C ASP A 73 5.79 9.86 -6.44
N GLU A 74 6.34 9.68 -5.24
CA GLU A 74 7.70 10.13 -4.89
C GLU A 74 8.76 9.48 -5.79
N ARG A 75 8.68 8.17 -6.01
CA ARG A 75 9.58 7.44 -6.94
C ARG A 75 9.47 7.98 -8.36
N ARG A 76 8.26 8.28 -8.82
CA ARG A 76 8.00 8.84 -10.15
C ARG A 76 8.62 10.23 -10.29
N GLU A 77 8.47 11.08 -9.29
CA GLU A 77 9.08 12.42 -9.28
C GLU A 77 10.61 12.36 -9.29
N GLU A 78 11.22 11.48 -8.50
CA GLU A 78 12.66 11.28 -8.51
C GLU A 78 13.18 10.84 -9.88
N LEU A 79 12.47 9.90 -10.52
CA LEU A 79 12.81 9.43 -11.86
C LEU A 79 12.70 10.54 -12.91
N LEU A 80 11.68 11.39 -12.82
CA LEU A 80 11.53 12.56 -13.69
C LEU A 80 12.62 13.60 -13.47
N LYS A 81 12.97 13.90 -12.21
CA LYS A 81 14.08 14.82 -11.87
C LYS A 81 15.42 14.31 -12.41
N ARG A 82 15.74 13.03 -12.19
CA ARG A 82 16.96 12.40 -12.74
C ARG A 82 16.98 12.48 -14.26
N ARG A 83 15.86 12.17 -14.93
CA ARG A 83 15.76 12.28 -16.39
C ARG A 83 15.99 13.71 -16.88
N SER A 84 15.42 14.71 -16.21
CA SER A 84 15.61 16.12 -16.56
C SER A 84 17.07 16.55 -16.42
N GLN A 85 17.72 16.20 -15.29
CA GLN A 85 19.13 16.51 -15.04
C GLN A 85 20.06 15.87 -16.08
N THR A 86 19.78 14.63 -16.46
CA THR A 86 20.53 13.94 -17.52
C THR A 86 20.41 14.68 -18.86
N ILE A 87 19.20 15.10 -19.25
CA ILE A 87 18.97 15.85 -20.50
C ILE A 87 19.70 17.20 -20.47
N GLU A 88 19.64 17.93 -19.35
CA GLU A 88 20.31 19.21 -19.18
C GLU A 88 21.83 19.07 -19.27
N SER A 89 22.40 18.08 -18.59
CA SER A 89 23.84 17.75 -18.69
C SER A 89 24.27 17.44 -20.13
N TYR A 90 23.51 16.65 -20.88
CA TYR A 90 23.82 16.39 -22.30
C TYR A 90 23.76 17.65 -23.15
N ARG A 91 22.77 18.51 -22.90
CA ARG A 91 22.60 19.78 -23.61
C ARG A 91 23.78 20.72 -23.36
N ASP A 92 24.20 20.85 -22.11
CA ASP A 92 25.31 21.73 -21.73
C ASP A 92 26.65 21.23 -22.28
N ASN A 93 26.89 19.91 -22.24
CA ASN A 93 28.07 19.32 -22.86
C ASN A 93 28.13 19.60 -24.37
N TYR A 94 27.02 19.42 -25.07
CA TYR A 94 26.94 19.70 -26.50
C TYR A 94 27.16 21.19 -26.81
N ARG A 95 26.56 22.09 -26.01
CA ARG A 95 26.76 23.54 -26.14
C ARG A 95 28.23 23.92 -25.94
N ASN A 96 28.88 23.37 -24.93
CA ASN A 96 30.29 23.63 -24.64
C ASN A 96 31.21 23.11 -25.74
N GLN A 97 30.88 21.98 -26.36
CA GLN A 97 31.62 21.46 -27.51
C GLN A 97 31.53 22.43 -28.70
N ILE A 98 30.33 22.91 -29.06
CA ILE A 98 30.16 23.87 -30.16
C ILE A 98 30.96 25.16 -29.89
N ILE A 99 30.92 25.70 -28.67
CA ILE A 99 31.65 26.93 -28.34
C ILE A 99 33.17 26.72 -28.56
N LYS A 100 33.70 25.56 -28.15
CA LYS A 100 35.12 25.23 -28.38
C LYS A 100 35.45 25.11 -29.86
N GLU A 101 34.57 24.50 -30.66
CA GLU A 101 34.76 24.35 -32.11
C GLU A 101 34.70 25.68 -32.87
N VAL A 102 33.89 26.64 -32.41
CA VAL A 102 33.78 27.98 -33.03
C VAL A 102 34.94 28.91 -32.64
N GLN A 103 35.58 28.68 -31.49
CA GLN A 103 36.69 29.50 -30.99
C GLN A 103 38.08 28.99 -31.41
N ALA A 104 38.15 27.83 -32.08
CA ALA A 104 39.37 27.24 -32.61
C ALA A 104 39.62 27.64 -34.07
#